data_AF-A0A527UXB2-F1
#
_entry.id   AF-A0A527UXB2-F1
#
_cell.length_a   1.000
_cell.length_b   1.000
_cell.length_c   1.000
_cell.angle_alpha   90.00
_cell.angle_beta   90.00
_cell.angle_gamma   90.00
#
_symmetry.space_group_name_H-M   'P 1'
#
loop_
_entity.id
_entity.type
_entity.pdbx_description
1 polymer ?
#
loop_
_entity_poly.entity_id
_entity_poly.type
_entity_poly.pdbx_seq_one_letter_code
_entity_poly.pdbx_strand_id
1 'polypeptide(L)'
;MVMVDHDVLIEMLTRLKLTAIRDQLDNLLDEVARRELTVREAVAFLCEREVARKEERRIEMASKIAHFPTVRDLSGFDFSAQPSLDPGQIRDLAVCRWIAHGDTLLLLGPPGVGKTHLAIALGREAIREGYSVLFIAAPALVAALAKAHQEGRFEERLAFYAKPKLLIVDELGYLPFDPNAAQLFFQLVSRRYERGSLLITSNRSVGEWGEVFGDPVVATAILDRLLHHSHVITIRGDSYRLREKRRAGIFSSANLNLEKAHDARSPTDLRPGVPAPAGPQVPPALRSASRVEALRYARAPPVDSGTEPHSINQGGQF
;
A
#
# COMPACT_ATOMS: atom_id res chain seq x y z
N MET A 1 -20.35 2.80 -60.96
CA MET A 1 -20.34 2.54 -59.52
C MET A 1 -19.08 1.73 -59.26
N VAL A 2 -18.05 2.32 -58.65
CA VAL A 2 -16.82 1.57 -58.36
C VAL A 2 -17.21 0.54 -57.30
N MET A 3 -17.27 -0.74 -57.67
CA MET A 3 -17.36 -1.80 -56.68
C MET A 3 -16.02 -1.79 -55.95
N VAL A 4 -16.03 -1.37 -54.69
CA VAL A 4 -14.84 -1.47 -53.84
C VAL A 4 -14.64 -2.96 -53.59
N ASP A 5 -13.52 -3.49 -54.09
CA ASP A 5 -13.12 -4.87 -53.85
C ASP A 5 -12.90 -5.08 -52.35
N HIS A 6 -13.32 -6.24 -51.84
CA HIS A 6 -13.18 -6.60 -50.43
C HIS A 6 -11.71 -6.51 -49.99
N ASP A 7 -10.79 -7.01 -50.82
CA ASP A 7 -9.36 -7.03 -50.49
C ASP A 7 -8.77 -5.62 -50.41
N VAL A 8 -9.18 -4.73 -51.32
CA VAL A 8 -8.81 -3.31 -51.29
C VAL A 8 -9.30 -2.65 -50.00
N LEU A 9 -10.51 -2.97 -49.54
CA LEU A 9 -11.05 -2.44 -48.30
C LEU A 9 -10.27 -2.96 -47.08
N ILE A 10 -9.92 -4.25 -47.02
CA ILE A 10 -9.11 -4.83 -45.94
C ILE A 10 -7.71 -4.19 -45.87
N GLU A 11 -7.07 -3.93 -47.00
CA GLU A 11 -5.78 -3.23 -47.05
C GLU A 11 -5.89 -1.79 -46.50
N MET A 12 -6.93 -1.05 -46.89
CA MET A 12 -7.19 0.30 -46.37
C MET A 12 -7.41 0.28 -44.86
N LEU A 13 -8.26 -0.63 -44.36
CA LEU A 13 -8.55 -0.76 -42.92
C LEU A 13 -7.28 -1.14 -42.14
N THR A 14 -6.43 -2.00 -42.70
CA THR A 14 -5.14 -2.36 -42.11
C THR A 14 -4.22 -1.15 -42.01
N ARG A 15 -4.09 -0.37 -43.09
CA ARG A 15 -3.25 0.85 -43.12
C ARG A 15 -3.72 1.90 -42.13
N LEU A 16 -5.03 2.05 -41.96
CA LEU A 16 -5.65 2.97 -40.99
C LEU A 16 -5.67 2.42 -39.55
N LYS A 17 -5.23 1.18 -39.34
CA LYS A 17 -5.28 0.47 -38.05
C LYS A 17 -6.71 0.41 -37.49
N LEU A 18 -7.69 0.17 -38.36
CA LEU A 18 -9.10 -0.04 -38.03
C LEU A 18 -9.35 -1.53 -37.83
N THR A 19 -8.75 -2.08 -36.77
CA THR A 19 -8.66 -3.53 -36.57
C THR A 19 -9.98 -4.19 -36.21
N ALA A 20 -10.89 -3.51 -35.50
CA ALA A 20 -12.19 -4.07 -35.16
C ALA A 20 -13.05 -4.20 -36.42
N ILE A 21 -13.09 -3.14 -37.23
CA ILE A 21 -13.83 -3.14 -38.49
C ILE A 21 -13.24 -4.20 -39.43
N ARG A 22 -11.91 -4.25 -39.57
CA ARG A 22 -11.24 -5.23 -40.43
C ARG A 22 -11.53 -6.67 -40.02
N ASP A 23 -11.39 -6.98 -38.73
CA ASP A 23 -11.49 -8.36 -38.24
C ASP A 23 -12.95 -8.87 -38.17
N GLN A 24 -13.93 -7.97 -38.25
CA GLN A 24 -15.37 -8.28 -38.14
C GLN A 24 -16.20 -7.72 -39.31
N LEU A 25 -15.55 -7.37 -40.43
CA LEU A 25 -16.14 -6.59 -41.51
C LEU A 25 -17.49 -7.16 -41.98
N ASP A 26 -17.50 -8.42 -42.39
CA ASP A 26 -18.70 -9.08 -42.91
C ASP A 26 -19.84 -9.11 -41.89
N ASN A 27 -19.54 -9.46 -40.63
CA ASN A 27 -20.52 -9.50 -39.55
C ASN A 27 -21.13 -8.11 -39.28
N LEU A 28 -20.30 -7.06 -39.33
CA LEU A 28 -20.76 -5.68 -39.12
C LEU A 28 -21.60 -5.18 -40.29
N LEU A 29 -21.26 -5.53 -41.53
CA LEU A 29 -22.04 -5.19 -42.72
C LEU A 29 -23.38 -5.92 -42.73
N ASP A 30 -23.41 -7.19 -42.34
CA ASP A 30 -24.65 -7.95 -42.15
C ASP A 30 -25.54 -7.33 -41.08
N GLU A 31 -24.97 -6.87 -39.97
CA GLU A 31 -25.70 -6.19 -38.89
C GLU A 31 -26.29 -4.85 -39.36
N VAL A 32 -25.54 -4.09 -40.17
CA VAL A 32 -26.02 -2.85 -40.82
C VAL A 32 -27.19 -3.15 -41.76
N ALA A 33 -27.08 -4.18 -42.60
CA ALA A 33 -28.12 -4.57 -43.54
C ALA A 33 -29.40 -5.03 -42.83
N ARG A 34 -29.28 -5.84 -41.77
CA ARG A 34 -30.42 -6.32 -40.96
C ARG A 34 -31.15 -5.21 -40.21
N ARG A 35 -30.42 -4.17 -39.80
CA ARG A 35 -30.97 -3.03 -39.06
C ARG A 35 -31.50 -1.91 -39.97
N GLU A 36 -31.34 -2.05 -41.28
CA GLU A 36 -31.74 -1.05 -42.28
C GLU A 36 -31.21 0.36 -41.95
N LEU A 37 -29.97 0.43 -41.44
CA LEU A 37 -29.37 1.69 -41.02
C LEU A 37 -29.15 2.60 -42.24
N THR A 38 -29.38 3.90 -42.06
CA THR A 38 -28.94 4.90 -43.03
C THR A 38 -27.42 4.87 -43.16
N VAL A 39 -26.88 5.41 -44.27
CA VAL A 39 -25.43 5.49 -44.48
C VAL A 39 -24.71 6.18 -43.31
N ARG A 40 -25.33 7.23 -42.75
CA ARG A 40 -24.78 7.95 -41.59
C ARG A 40 -24.72 7.06 -40.35
N GLU A 41 -25.78 6.32 -40.06
CA GLU A 41 -25.87 5.42 -38.91
C GLU A 41 -24.93 4.22 -39.07
N ALA A 42 -24.78 3.69 -40.28
CA ALA A 42 -23.84 2.61 -40.57
C ALA A 42 -22.38 3.04 -40.32
N VAL A 43 -22.00 4.24 -40.78
CA VAL A 43 -20.65 4.78 -40.51
C VAL A 43 -20.43 5.00 -39.01
N ALA A 44 -21.42 5.60 -38.31
CA ALA A 44 -21.34 5.79 -36.87
C ALA A 44 -21.17 4.45 -36.13
N PHE A 45 -21.97 3.44 -36.49
CA PHE A 45 -21.93 2.10 -35.92
C PHE A 45 -20.56 1.43 -36.09
N LEU A 46 -19.98 1.46 -37.29
CA LEU A 46 -18.64 0.92 -37.55
C LEU A 46 -17.58 1.66 -36.73
N CYS A 47 -17.64 2.99 -36.68
CA CYS A 47 -16.73 3.81 -35.89
C CYS A 47 -16.84 3.52 -34.40
N GLU A 48 -18.05 3.36 -33.85
CA GLU A 48 -18.27 3.01 -32.44
C GLU A 48 -17.59 1.68 -32.07
N ARG A 49 -17.70 0.66 -32.94
CA ARG A 49 -17.04 -0.64 -32.73
C ARG A 49 -15.52 -0.52 -32.74
N GLU A 50 -14.98 0.28 -33.65
CA GLU A 50 -13.53 0.54 -33.68
C GLU A 50 -13.05 1.31 -32.45
N VAL A 51 -13.78 2.36 -32.05
CA VAL A 51 -13.46 3.17 -30.87
C VAL A 51 -13.50 2.29 -29.63
N ALA A 52 -14.54 1.47 -29.45
CA ALA A 52 -14.65 0.55 -28.33
C ALA A 52 -13.45 -0.43 -28.26
N ARG A 53 -13.05 -1.00 -29.40
CA ARG A 53 -11.89 -1.92 -29.45
C ARG A 53 -10.56 -1.24 -29.16
N LYS A 54 -10.37 -0.01 -29.64
CA LYS A 54 -9.17 0.78 -29.35
C LYS A 54 -9.09 1.15 -27.88
N GLU A 55 -10.23 1.52 -27.29
CA GLU A 55 -10.33 1.87 -25.88
C GLU A 55 -10.08 0.68 -24.97
N GLU A 56 -10.67 -0.49 -25.29
CA GLU A 56 -10.41 -1.75 -24.59
C GLU A 56 -8.91 -2.09 -24.58
N ARG A 57 -8.25 -2.02 -25.75
CA ARG A 57 -6.80 -2.27 -25.86
C ARG A 57 -5.98 -1.26 -25.07
N ARG A 58 -6.36 0.03 -25.10
CA ARG A 58 -5.70 1.08 -24.34
C ARG A 58 -5.75 0.78 -22.84
N ILE A 59 -6.95 0.46 -22.32
CA ILE A 59 -7.17 0.11 -20.91
C ILE A 59 -6.39 -1.15 -20.54
N GLU A 60 -6.40 -2.18 -21.39
CA GLU A 60 -5.67 -3.43 -21.16
C GLU A 60 -4.16 -3.19 -21.06
N MET A 61 -3.58 -2.45 -22.02
CA MET A 61 -2.16 -2.11 -22.02
C MET A 61 -1.79 -1.25 -20.81
N ALA A 62 -2.58 -0.21 -20.52
CA ALA A 62 -2.35 0.64 -19.36
C ALA A 62 -2.44 -0.14 -18.04
N SER A 63 -3.38 -1.09 -17.93
CA SER A 63 -3.52 -1.95 -16.75
C SER A 63 -2.30 -2.85 -16.55
N LYS A 64 -1.70 -3.35 -17.63
CA LYS A 64 -0.43 -4.12 -17.58
C LYS A 64 0.74 -3.23 -17.13
N ILE A 65 0.83 -2.01 -17.66
CA ILE A 65 1.89 -1.04 -17.32
C ILE A 65 1.74 -0.51 -15.87
N ALA A 66 0.52 -0.51 -15.33
CA ALA A 66 0.29 -0.07 -13.96
C ALA A 66 0.83 -1.03 -12.89
N HIS A 67 1.13 -2.29 -13.24
CA HIS A 67 1.68 -3.29 -12.31
C HIS A 67 0.80 -3.53 -11.06
N PHE A 68 -0.52 -3.51 -11.20
CA PHE A 68 -1.40 -3.88 -10.08
C PHE A 68 -1.16 -5.35 -9.66
N PRO A 69 -1.08 -5.64 -8.35
CA PRO A 69 -0.82 -6.99 -7.87
C PRO A 69 -2.03 -7.93 -8.05
N THR A 70 -3.24 -7.37 -8.09
CA THR A 70 -4.50 -8.11 -8.26
C THR A 70 -5.51 -7.26 -9.03
N VAL A 71 -6.56 -7.90 -9.54
CA VAL A 71 -7.72 -7.20 -10.12
C VAL A 71 -8.74 -6.94 -9.02
N ARG A 72 -9.04 -5.66 -8.78
CA ARG A 72 -10.04 -5.17 -7.81
C ARG A 72 -10.79 -4.00 -8.41
N ASP A 73 -12.11 -4.04 -8.42
CA ASP A 73 -12.97 -2.95 -8.89
C ASP A 73 -13.82 -2.40 -7.75
N LEU A 74 -14.35 -1.18 -7.91
CA LEU A 74 -15.20 -0.53 -6.90
C LEU A 74 -16.51 -1.30 -6.66
N SER A 75 -17.06 -1.94 -7.70
CA SER A 75 -18.26 -2.78 -7.59
C SER A 75 -18.06 -4.02 -6.71
N GLY A 76 -16.81 -4.49 -6.57
CA GLY A 76 -16.45 -5.59 -5.69
C GLY A 76 -16.19 -5.17 -4.25
N PHE A 77 -16.31 -3.89 -3.91
CA PHE A 77 -16.11 -3.38 -2.55
C PHE A 77 -17.44 -3.35 -1.79
N ASP A 78 -17.52 -4.08 -0.68
CA ASP A 78 -18.72 -4.14 0.15
C ASP A 78 -18.77 -2.95 1.14
N PHE A 79 -19.36 -1.84 0.72
CA PHE A 79 -19.51 -0.67 1.59
C PHE A 79 -20.33 -0.94 2.86
N SER A 80 -21.22 -1.93 2.86
CA SER A 80 -21.98 -2.31 4.07
C SER A 80 -21.09 -2.94 5.13
N ALA A 81 -20.06 -3.66 4.70
CA ALA A 81 -19.05 -4.25 5.56
C ALA A 81 -18.05 -3.21 6.09
N GLN A 82 -18.06 -1.98 5.57
CA GLN A 82 -17.17 -0.91 5.98
C GLN A 82 -17.91 0.43 6.19
N PRO A 83 -18.69 0.57 7.27
CA PRO A 83 -19.55 1.74 7.49
C PRO A 83 -18.78 3.03 7.81
N SER A 84 -17.48 2.96 8.08
CA SER A 84 -16.66 4.15 8.30
C SER A 84 -16.35 4.93 7.01
N LEU A 85 -16.61 4.32 5.85
CA LEU A 85 -16.46 4.95 4.54
C LEU A 85 -17.79 5.49 4.04
N ASP A 86 -17.81 6.75 3.62
CA ASP A 86 -18.91 7.29 2.84
C ASP A 86 -18.81 6.83 1.37
N PRO A 87 -19.77 6.05 0.85
CA PRO A 87 -19.78 5.65 -0.55
C PRO A 87 -19.89 6.85 -1.51
N GLY A 88 -20.49 7.97 -1.08
CA GLY A 88 -20.54 9.21 -1.84
C GLY A 88 -19.14 9.75 -2.11
N GLN A 89 -18.37 9.96 -1.05
CA GLN A 89 -16.97 10.38 -1.14
C GLN A 89 -16.11 9.47 -2.03
N ILE A 90 -16.28 8.13 -1.95
CA ILE A 90 -15.51 7.21 -2.79
C ILE A 90 -15.92 7.30 -4.27
N ARG A 91 -17.22 7.50 -4.56
CA ARG A 91 -17.68 7.76 -5.94
C ARG A 91 -17.13 9.07 -6.47
N ASP A 92 -17.05 10.12 -5.67
CA ASP A 92 -16.47 11.40 -6.10
C ASP A 92 -14.98 11.26 -6.44
N LEU A 93 -14.24 10.48 -5.64
CA LEU A 93 -12.83 10.15 -5.93
C LEU A 93 -12.67 9.31 -7.20
N ALA A 94 -13.64 8.45 -7.53
CA ALA A 94 -13.64 7.63 -8.73
C ALA A 94 -13.72 8.47 -10.02
N VAL A 95 -14.30 9.68 -9.96
CA VAL A 95 -14.33 10.64 -11.09
C VAL A 95 -12.93 11.27 -11.34
N CYS A 96 -11.93 10.98 -10.52
CA CYS A 96 -10.53 11.32 -10.76
C CYS A 96 -10.21 12.83 -10.89
N ARG A 97 -11.10 13.74 -10.44
CA ARG A 97 -10.84 15.18 -10.47
C ARG A 97 -9.61 15.58 -9.64
N TRP A 98 -9.45 14.95 -8.49
CA TRP A 98 -8.27 15.11 -7.62
C TRP A 98 -6.96 14.73 -8.34
N ILE A 99 -7.01 13.77 -9.27
CA ILE A 99 -5.87 13.39 -10.12
C ILE A 99 -5.52 14.52 -11.08
N ALA A 100 -6.53 15.14 -11.70
CA ALA A 100 -6.34 16.26 -12.61
C ALA A 100 -5.59 17.41 -11.92
N HIS A 101 -6.02 17.74 -10.70
CA HIS A 101 -5.47 18.82 -9.87
C HIS A 101 -4.08 18.52 -9.30
N GLY A 102 -3.65 17.26 -9.27
CA GLY A 102 -2.38 16.88 -8.65
C GLY A 102 -2.47 16.66 -7.14
N ASP A 103 -3.69 16.50 -6.61
CA ASP A 103 -3.95 16.29 -5.18
C ASP A 103 -3.46 14.91 -4.74
N THR A 104 -3.17 14.77 -3.45
CA THR A 104 -2.79 13.49 -2.82
C THR A 104 -4.01 12.82 -2.20
N LEU A 105 -4.13 11.50 -2.31
CA LEU A 105 -5.11 10.69 -1.59
C LEU A 105 -4.40 9.79 -0.57
N LEU A 106 -4.69 9.98 0.71
CA LEU A 106 -4.18 9.14 1.80
C LEU A 106 -5.28 8.19 2.28
N LEU A 107 -5.04 6.89 2.16
CA LEU A 107 -5.89 5.84 2.73
C LEU A 107 -5.21 5.28 3.99
N LEU A 108 -5.77 5.58 5.16
CA LEU A 108 -5.20 5.23 6.47
C LEU A 108 -6.11 4.24 7.20
N GLY A 109 -5.55 3.38 8.06
CA GLY A 109 -6.35 2.47 8.89
C GLY A 109 -5.70 1.11 9.12
N PRO A 110 -6.25 0.25 10.00
CA PRO A 110 -5.62 -1.02 10.38
C PRO A 110 -5.52 -2.01 9.20
N PRO A 111 -4.70 -3.06 9.30
CA PRO A 111 -4.55 -4.05 8.24
C PRO A 111 -5.87 -4.77 7.93
N GLY A 112 -6.10 -5.05 6.65
CA GLY A 112 -7.27 -5.83 6.20
C GLY A 112 -8.59 -5.07 6.06
N VAL A 113 -8.63 -3.74 6.24
CA VAL A 113 -9.86 -2.93 6.11
C VAL A 113 -10.22 -2.51 4.68
N GLY A 114 -9.42 -2.86 3.68
CA GLY A 114 -9.71 -2.60 2.27
C GLY A 114 -8.94 -1.45 1.61
N LYS A 115 -7.93 -0.85 2.26
CA LYS A 115 -7.11 0.24 1.70
C LYS A 115 -6.51 -0.08 0.33
N THR A 116 -5.77 -1.18 0.22
CA THR A 116 -5.14 -1.63 -1.04
C THR A 116 -6.19 -1.96 -2.11
N HIS A 117 -7.36 -2.51 -1.73
CA HIS A 117 -8.46 -2.74 -2.67
C HIS A 117 -8.92 -1.42 -3.29
N LEU A 118 -9.20 -0.41 -2.46
CA LEU A 118 -9.63 0.91 -2.93
C LEU A 118 -8.55 1.58 -3.76
N ALA A 119 -7.27 1.47 -3.38
CA ALA A 119 -6.16 2.01 -4.15
C ALA A 119 -6.09 1.42 -5.57
N ILE A 120 -6.22 0.09 -5.69
CA ILE A 120 -6.25 -0.60 -6.99
C ILE A 120 -7.51 -0.21 -7.78
N ALA A 121 -8.68 -0.20 -7.14
CA ALA A 121 -9.95 0.11 -7.79
C ALA A 121 -9.97 1.54 -8.33
N LEU A 122 -9.59 2.53 -7.52
CA LEU A 122 -9.45 3.93 -7.96
C LEU A 122 -8.38 4.09 -9.04
N GLY A 123 -7.26 3.36 -8.93
CA GLY A 123 -6.24 3.31 -9.98
C GLY A 123 -6.78 2.79 -11.32
N ARG A 124 -7.70 1.84 -11.30
CA ARG A 124 -8.35 1.32 -12.52
C ARG A 124 -9.36 2.31 -13.09
N GLU A 125 -10.12 3.01 -12.25
CA GLU A 125 -10.96 4.13 -12.73
C GLU A 125 -10.10 5.22 -13.37
N ALA A 126 -8.95 5.56 -12.78
CA ALA A 126 -8.02 6.51 -13.38
C ALA A 126 -7.51 6.07 -14.76
N ILE A 127 -7.25 4.78 -14.96
CA ILE A 127 -6.89 4.24 -16.28
C ILE A 127 -8.05 4.40 -17.27
N ARG A 128 -9.29 4.11 -16.86
CA ARG A 128 -10.48 4.29 -17.69
C ARG A 128 -10.67 5.75 -18.10
N GLU A 129 -10.40 6.69 -17.20
CA GLU A 129 -10.40 8.14 -17.48
C GLU A 129 -9.20 8.63 -18.32
N GLY A 130 -8.29 7.75 -18.73
CA GLY A 130 -7.18 8.10 -19.62
C GLY A 130 -5.85 8.41 -18.92
N TYR A 131 -5.79 8.33 -17.59
CA TYR A 131 -4.58 8.64 -16.84
C TYR A 131 -3.55 7.50 -16.88
N SER A 132 -2.27 7.89 -16.90
CA SER A 132 -1.17 6.97 -16.66
C SER A 132 -1.04 6.68 -15.17
N VAL A 133 -1.02 5.39 -14.82
CA VAL A 133 -0.98 4.92 -13.44
C VAL A 133 0.19 3.98 -13.24
N LEU A 134 0.83 4.02 -12.08
CA LEU A 134 1.81 3.04 -11.64
C LEU A 134 1.56 2.67 -10.18
N PHE A 135 1.57 1.38 -9.88
CA PHE A 135 1.45 0.82 -8.54
C PHE A 135 2.79 0.26 -8.08
N ILE A 136 3.17 0.57 -6.85
CA ILE A 136 4.37 0.02 -6.22
C ILE A 136 4.20 -0.02 -4.69
N ALA A 137 4.71 -1.07 -4.05
CA ALA A 137 4.79 -1.11 -2.58
C ALA A 137 5.90 -0.16 -2.10
N ALA A 138 5.68 0.55 -0.99
CA ALA A 138 6.61 1.52 -0.43
C ALA A 138 8.02 0.95 -0.20
N PRO A 139 8.19 -0.26 0.37
CA PRO A 139 9.52 -0.86 0.53
C PRO A 139 10.23 -1.09 -0.81
N ALA A 140 9.51 -1.53 -1.84
CA ALA A 140 10.07 -1.78 -3.17
C ALA A 140 10.46 -0.47 -3.88
N LEU A 141 9.66 0.59 -3.72
CA LEU A 141 9.95 1.92 -4.24
C LEU A 141 11.25 2.47 -3.64
N VAL A 142 11.36 2.43 -2.31
CA VAL A 142 12.53 2.92 -1.58
C VAL A 142 13.78 2.12 -1.96
N ALA A 143 13.69 0.80 -1.99
CA ALA A 143 14.80 -0.05 -2.41
C ALA A 143 15.26 0.25 -3.84
N ALA A 144 14.31 0.50 -4.76
CA ALA A 144 14.61 0.85 -6.14
C ALA A 144 15.29 2.22 -6.28
N LEU A 145 14.87 3.21 -5.47
CA LEU A 145 15.50 4.54 -5.42
C LEU A 145 16.90 4.47 -4.80
N ALA A 146 17.05 3.77 -3.68
CA ALA A 146 18.34 3.58 -3.01
C ALA A 146 19.36 2.87 -3.91
N LYS A 147 18.94 1.80 -4.59
CA LYS A 147 19.79 1.10 -5.57
C LYS A 147 20.21 2.03 -6.71
N ALA A 148 19.27 2.78 -7.28
CA ALA A 148 19.58 3.72 -8.37
C ALA A 148 20.53 4.85 -7.90
N HIS A 149 20.41 5.28 -6.65
CA HIS A 149 21.33 6.26 -6.05
C HIS A 149 22.75 5.72 -5.91
N GLN A 150 22.90 4.48 -5.43
CA GLN A 150 24.20 3.81 -5.35
C GLN A 150 24.85 3.59 -6.73
N GLU A 151 24.03 3.34 -7.76
CA GLU A 151 24.49 3.13 -9.14
C GLU A 151 24.68 4.44 -9.93
N GLY A 152 24.48 5.61 -9.32
CA GLY A 152 24.59 6.91 -10.02
C GLY A 152 23.51 7.18 -11.06
N ARG A 153 22.38 6.45 -11.03
CA ARG A 153 21.23 6.57 -11.95
C ARG A 153 19.96 7.07 -11.26
N PHE A 154 20.13 7.80 -10.16
CA PHE A 154 19.02 8.27 -9.34
C PHE A 154 18.03 9.14 -10.13
N GLU A 155 18.51 10.11 -10.90
CA GLU A 155 17.64 11.03 -11.66
C GLU A 155 16.77 10.31 -12.70
N GLU A 156 17.33 9.30 -13.38
CA GLU A 156 16.59 8.46 -14.32
C GLU A 156 15.44 7.73 -13.60
N ARG A 157 15.75 7.14 -12.44
CA ARG A 157 14.77 6.39 -11.64
C ARG A 157 13.72 7.30 -11.01
N LEU A 158 14.12 8.48 -10.54
CA LEU A 158 13.23 9.51 -10.02
C LEU A 158 12.25 9.98 -11.11
N ALA A 159 12.76 10.27 -12.31
CA ALA A 159 11.95 10.67 -13.45
C ALA A 159 10.96 9.57 -13.86
N PHE A 160 11.36 8.30 -13.80
CA PHE A 160 10.47 7.16 -14.05
C PHE A 160 9.26 7.15 -13.10
N TYR A 161 9.48 7.29 -11.79
CA TYR A 161 8.37 7.33 -10.81
C TYR A 161 7.59 8.66 -10.80
N ALA A 162 8.19 9.75 -11.29
CA ALA A 162 7.51 11.04 -11.43
C ALA A 162 6.61 11.12 -12.69
N LYS A 163 6.86 10.31 -13.71
CA LYS A 163 6.16 10.37 -15.01
C LYS A 163 4.66 10.02 -14.99
N PRO A 164 4.19 8.97 -14.28
CA PRO A 164 2.77 8.64 -14.23
C PRO A 164 1.95 9.79 -13.63
N LYS A 165 0.76 10.06 -14.18
CA LYS A 165 -0.13 11.10 -13.62
C LYS A 165 -0.61 10.69 -12.22
N LEU A 166 -0.83 9.40 -11.98
CA LEU A 166 -1.07 8.83 -10.66
C LEU A 166 0.03 7.82 -10.30
N LEU A 167 0.69 8.02 -9.16
CA LEU A 167 1.56 7.02 -8.55
C LEU A 167 0.90 6.51 -7.27
N ILE A 168 0.67 5.20 -7.19
CA ILE A 168 0.12 4.51 -6.04
C ILE A 168 1.27 3.89 -5.25
N VAL A 169 1.42 4.30 -4.00
CA VAL A 169 2.42 3.81 -3.06
C VAL A 169 1.72 3.05 -1.94
N ASP A 170 1.76 1.72 -2.01
CA ASP A 170 1.04 0.85 -1.06
C ASP A 170 1.91 0.48 0.15
N GLU A 171 1.29 0.25 1.30
CA GLU A 171 1.95 -0.26 2.53
C GLU A 171 3.02 0.64 3.13
N LEU A 172 2.83 1.97 3.08
CA LEU A 172 3.72 2.89 3.79
C LEU A 172 3.55 2.75 5.31
N GLY A 173 4.67 2.68 6.05
CA GLY A 173 4.66 2.60 7.52
C GLY A 173 4.65 1.19 8.12
N TYR A 174 4.77 0.14 7.29
CA TYR A 174 4.94 -1.23 7.78
C TYR A 174 6.37 -1.50 8.29
N LEU A 175 7.37 -0.94 7.61
CA LEU A 175 8.78 -0.97 8.03
C LEU A 175 9.29 0.47 8.17
N PRO A 176 10.11 0.76 9.20
CA PRO A 176 10.79 2.04 9.29
C PRO A 176 11.78 2.17 8.14
N PHE A 177 11.90 3.38 7.61
CA PHE A 177 12.84 3.70 6.57
C PHE A 177 14.20 4.00 7.18
N ASP A 178 15.26 3.68 6.45
CA ASP A 178 16.56 4.26 6.71
C ASP A 178 16.51 5.78 6.46
N PRO A 179 17.22 6.63 7.23
CA PRO A 179 17.21 8.08 7.01
C PRO A 179 17.54 8.50 5.57
N ASN A 180 18.47 7.82 4.91
CA ASN A 180 18.78 8.09 3.49
C ASN A 180 17.59 7.76 2.58
N ALA A 181 16.94 6.62 2.84
CA ALA A 181 15.73 6.22 2.14
C ALA A 181 14.58 7.24 2.27
N ALA A 182 14.42 7.85 3.45
CA ALA A 182 13.44 8.92 3.66
C ALA A 182 13.76 10.17 2.81
N GLN A 183 15.03 10.55 2.69
CA GLN A 183 15.44 11.67 1.83
C GLN A 183 15.17 11.39 0.35
N LEU A 184 15.43 10.17 -0.13
CA LEU A 184 15.13 9.79 -1.51
C LEU A 184 13.62 9.82 -1.80
N PHE A 185 12.80 9.34 -0.85
CA PHE A 185 11.35 9.43 -0.96
C PHE A 185 10.86 10.88 -0.93
N PHE A 186 11.45 11.74 -0.10
CA PHE A 186 11.17 13.17 -0.07
C PHE A 186 11.42 13.84 -1.42
N GLN A 187 12.49 13.49 -2.12
CA GLN A 187 12.77 14.03 -3.45
C GLN A 187 11.71 13.62 -4.47
N LEU A 188 11.20 12.38 -4.40
CA LEU A 188 10.07 11.94 -5.22
C LEU A 188 8.78 12.72 -4.91
N VAL A 189 8.44 12.87 -3.63
CA VAL A 189 7.27 13.67 -3.21
C VAL A 189 7.39 15.10 -3.71
N SER A 190 8.57 15.72 -3.54
CA SER A 190 8.83 17.09 -4.01
C SER A 190 8.77 17.22 -5.52
N ARG A 191 9.22 16.22 -6.28
CA ARG A 191 9.16 16.22 -7.75
C ARG A 191 7.72 16.15 -8.26
N ARG A 192 6.85 15.47 -7.51
CA ARG A 192 5.44 15.23 -7.87
C ARG A 192 4.48 16.29 -7.32
N TYR A 193 4.87 17.00 -6.26
CA TYR A 193 4.09 18.09 -5.68
C TYR A 193 3.60 19.08 -6.76
N GLU A 194 2.28 19.33 -6.80
CA GLU A 194 1.56 20.17 -7.79
C GLU A 194 1.72 19.75 -9.27
N ARG A 195 2.29 18.56 -9.54
CA ARG A 195 2.55 18.07 -10.91
C ARG A 195 1.87 16.74 -11.21
N GLY A 196 1.86 15.83 -10.24
CA GLY A 196 1.27 14.50 -10.36
C GLY A 196 0.78 13.96 -9.03
N SER A 197 -0.39 13.33 -9.04
CA SER A 197 -1.05 12.86 -7.83
C SER A 197 -0.37 11.64 -7.22
N LEU A 198 -0.51 11.51 -5.91
CA LEU A 198 -0.06 10.37 -5.13
C LEU A 198 -1.27 9.73 -4.46
N LEU A 199 -1.38 8.40 -4.50
CA LEU A 199 -2.27 7.66 -3.64
C LEU A 199 -1.41 6.83 -2.70
N ILE A 200 -1.47 7.08 -1.40
CA ILE A 200 -0.66 6.38 -0.41
C ILE A 200 -1.58 5.58 0.50
N THR A 201 -1.27 4.31 0.71
CA THR A 201 -1.91 3.52 1.77
C THR A 201 -0.97 3.37 2.96
N SER A 202 -1.51 3.48 4.18
CA SER A 202 -0.74 3.28 5.41
C SER A 202 -1.57 2.64 6.52
N ASN A 203 -0.91 1.82 7.34
CA ASN A 203 -1.47 1.34 8.60
C ASN A 203 -1.19 2.26 9.79
N ARG A 204 -0.41 3.33 9.58
CA ARG A 204 -0.05 4.33 10.57
C ARG A 204 -0.86 5.60 10.36
N SER A 205 -1.20 6.27 11.45
CA SER A 205 -1.73 7.63 11.38
C SER A 205 -0.62 8.60 10.94
N VAL A 206 -1.02 9.75 10.39
CA VAL A 206 -0.08 10.80 9.93
C VAL A 206 0.89 11.23 11.04
N GLY A 207 0.44 11.29 12.29
CA GLY A 207 1.28 11.69 13.42
C GLY A 207 2.42 10.71 13.73
N GLU A 208 2.29 9.45 13.33
CA GLU A 208 3.32 8.42 13.52
C GLU A 208 4.38 8.42 12.41
N TRP A 209 4.24 9.23 11.35
CA TRP A 209 5.15 9.18 10.20
C TRP A 209 6.55 9.72 10.52
N GLY A 210 6.72 10.48 11.61
CA GLY A 210 8.05 10.81 12.15
C GLY A 210 8.89 9.56 12.47
N GLU A 211 8.27 8.55 13.07
CA GLU A 211 8.93 7.27 13.38
C GLU A 211 9.17 6.44 12.11
N VAL A 212 8.23 6.50 11.16
CA VAL A 212 8.33 5.77 9.89
C VAL A 212 9.53 6.24 9.07
N PHE A 213 9.82 7.54 9.04
CA PHE A 213 10.92 8.08 8.25
C PHE A 213 12.26 8.16 9.00
N GLY A 214 12.28 7.93 10.31
CA GLY A 214 13.50 7.96 11.13
C GLY A 214 14.13 9.35 11.31
N ASP A 215 13.62 10.37 10.62
CA ASP A 215 14.03 11.77 10.72
C ASP A 215 12.77 12.66 10.80
N PRO A 216 12.48 13.26 11.98
CA PRO A 216 11.32 14.13 12.17
C PRO A 216 11.31 15.37 11.25
N VAL A 217 12.47 15.89 10.86
CA VAL A 217 12.57 17.08 10.00
C VAL A 217 12.17 16.71 8.58
N VAL A 218 12.71 15.61 8.04
CA VAL A 218 12.34 15.08 6.72
C VAL A 218 10.88 14.65 6.70
N ALA A 219 10.41 13.98 7.75
CA ALA A 219 9.01 13.59 7.89
C ALA A 219 8.07 14.80 7.81
N THR A 220 8.38 15.88 8.53
CA THR A 220 7.59 17.12 8.51
C THR A 220 7.56 17.72 7.11
N ALA A 221 8.70 17.77 6.41
CA ALA A 221 8.78 18.31 5.06
C ALA A 221 8.03 17.45 4.01
N ILE A 222 7.99 16.13 4.19
CA ILE A 222 7.18 15.21 3.38
C ILE A 222 5.69 15.46 3.64
N LEU A 223 5.28 15.49 4.91
CA LEU A 223 3.89 15.66 5.31
C LEU A 223 3.32 16.99 4.87
N ASP A 224 4.09 18.07 4.99
CA ASP A 224 3.73 19.41 4.51
C ASP A 224 3.26 19.38 3.04
N ARG A 225 4.05 18.74 2.17
CA ARG A 225 3.73 18.59 0.73
C ARG A 225 2.58 17.64 0.47
N LEU A 226 2.51 16.54 1.20
CA LEU A 226 1.47 15.53 1.00
C LEU A 226 0.10 15.99 1.51
N LEU A 227 0.05 16.87 2.51
CA LEU A 227 -1.20 17.28 3.17
C LEU A 227 -1.75 18.60 2.66
N HIS A 228 -0.94 19.47 2.04
CA HIS A 228 -1.38 20.78 1.56
C HIS A 228 -2.57 20.69 0.59
N HIS A 229 -2.49 19.80 -0.42
CA HIS A 229 -3.59 19.49 -1.33
C HIS A 229 -3.89 18.00 -1.24
N SER A 230 -4.80 17.64 -0.32
CA SER A 230 -5.04 16.23 0.00
C SER A 230 -6.46 15.86 0.36
N HIS A 231 -6.78 14.61 0.08
CA HIS A 231 -7.94 13.89 0.59
C HIS A 231 -7.43 12.83 1.57
N VAL A 232 -7.84 12.90 2.84
CA VAL A 232 -7.46 11.92 3.86
C VAL A 232 -8.67 11.09 4.25
N ILE A 233 -8.59 9.79 4.00
CA ILE A 233 -9.64 8.83 4.34
C ILE A 233 -9.09 7.87 5.39
N THR A 234 -9.68 7.89 6.58
CA THR A 234 -9.35 6.97 7.67
C THR A 234 -10.41 5.87 7.77
N ILE A 235 -10.03 4.67 7.38
CA ILE A 235 -10.87 3.47 7.42
C ILE A 235 -10.73 2.80 8.79
N ARG A 236 -11.85 2.52 9.45
CA ARG A 236 -11.91 1.84 10.76
C ARG A 236 -12.61 0.49 10.65
N GLY A 237 -12.65 -0.28 11.72
CA GLY A 237 -13.41 -1.54 11.78
C GLY A 237 -12.61 -2.80 11.46
N ASP A 238 -13.32 -3.91 11.38
CA ASP A 238 -12.73 -5.25 11.35
C ASP A 238 -12.06 -5.60 10.01
N SER A 239 -11.04 -6.45 10.08
CA SER A 239 -10.34 -6.98 8.91
C SER A 239 -11.27 -7.88 8.07
N TYR A 240 -11.41 -7.57 6.78
CA TYR A 240 -12.07 -8.41 5.78
C TYR A 240 -11.46 -9.80 5.73
N ARG A 241 -10.12 -9.88 5.77
CA ARG A 241 -9.38 -11.14 5.71
C ARG A 241 -9.74 -12.07 6.88
N LEU A 242 -9.96 -11.50 8.07
CA LEU A 242 -10.38 -12.28 9.25
C LEU A 242 -11.86 -12.69 9.17
N ARG A 243 -12.72 -11.81 8.66
CA ARG A 243 -14.15 -12.13 8.43
C ARG A 243 -14.34 -13.26 7.42
N GLU A 244 -13.59 -13.26 6.32
CA GLU A 244 -13.59 -14.36 5.35
C GLU A 244 -13.16 -15.69 5.99
N LYS A 245 -12.07 -15.69 6.78
CA LYS A 245 -11.63 -16.88 7.51
C LYS A 245 -12.64 -17.37 8.56
N ARG A 246 -13.35 -16.46 9.25
CA ARG A 246 -14.45 -16.82 10.16
C ARG A 246 -15.62 -17.43 9.41
N ARG A 247 -16.03 -16.86 8.27
CA ARG A 247 -17.09 -17.43 7.41
C ARG A 247 -16.71 -18.79 6.83
N ALA A 248 -15.44 -19.00 6.51
CA ALA A 248 -14.89 -20.27 6.04
C ALA A 248 -14.71 -21.32 7.15
N GLY A 249 -15.12 -21.04 8.40
CA GLY A 249 -15.05 -21.98 9.52
C GLY A 249 -13.64 -22.24 10.06
N ILE A 250 -12.64 -21.48 9.63
CA ILE A 250 -11.22 -21.68 10.01
C ILE A 250 -10.96 -21.24 11.46
N PHE A 251 -11.83 -20.40 12.02
CA PHE A 251 -11.81 -20.02 13.43
C PHE A 251 -13.02 -20.60 14.18
N SER A 252 -12.81 -21.76 14.81
CA SER A 252 -13.67 -22.27 15.88
C SER A 252 -13.45 -21.41 17.15
N SER A 253 -14.53 -21.18 17.91
CA SER A 253 -14.68 -20.29 19.07
C SER A 253 -13.75 -20.53 20.27
N ALA A 254 -12.71 -21.36 20.14
CA ALA A 254 -11.78 -21.71 21.22
C ALA A 254 -10.63 -20.71 21.45
N ASN A 255 -10.29 -19.83 20.49
CA ASN A 255 -9.09 -18.97 20.59
C ASN A 255 -9.36 -17.49 20.93
N LEU A 256 -10.61 -17.08 21.18
CA LEU A 256 -10.97 -15.67 21.41
C LEU A 256 -10.70 -15.18 22.86
N ASN A 257 -10.29 -16.06 23.78
CA ASN A 257 -10.02 -15.67 25.17
C ASN A 257 -8.59 -15.18 25.43
N LEU A 258 -7.70 -15.24 24.43
CA LEU A 258 -6.31 -14.75 24.57
C LEU A 258 -6.17 -13.25 24.25
N GLU A 259 -7.02 -12.68 23.38
CA GLU A 259 -6.94 -11.25 23.03
C GLU A 259 -7.62 -10.33 24.05
N LYS A 260 -8.71 -10.77 24.71
CA LYS A 260 -9.39 -9.94 25.72
C LYS A 260 -8.59 -9.77 27.03
N ALA A 261 -7.57 -10.59 27.26
CA ALA A 261 -6.74 -10.51 28.46
C ALA A 261 -5.61 -9.46 28.34
N HIS A 262 -5.25 -9.04 27.13
CA HIS A 262 -4.09 -8.18 26.89
C HIS A 262 -4.44 -6.68 26.79
N ASP A 263 -5.69 -6.34 26.44
CA ASP A 263 -6.18 -4.95 26.35
C ASP A 263 -6.71 -4.37 27.69
N ALA A 264 -6.77 -5.17 28.75
CA ALA A 264 -7.38 -4.78 30.02
C ALA A 264 -6.40 -4.43 31.15
N ARG A 265 -5.15 -4.05 30.84
CA ARG A 265 -4.22 -3.55 31.87
C ARG A 265 -3.48 -2.30 31.43
N SER A 266 -4.06 -1.15 31.77
CA SER A 266 -3.34 0.08 32.12
C SER A 266 -3.87 0.61 33.46
N PRO A 267 -3.04 1.31 34.25
CA PRO A 267 -3.03 1.16 35.69
C PRO A 267 -3.74 2.31 36.40
N THR A 268 -4.97 2.09 36.82
CA THR A 268 -5.63 2.88 37.88
C THR A 268 -6.82 2.08 38.38
N ASP A 269 -6.63 1.38 39.49
CA ASP A 269 -7.66 1.24 40.52
C ASP A 269 -7.03 0.61 41.76
N LEU A 270 -6.65 1.49 42.69
CA LEU A 270 -6.37 1.13 44.07
C LEU A 270 -7.69 0.68 44.72
N ARG A 271 -7.80 -0.61 45.05
CA ARG A 271 -8.62 -1.07 46.16
C ARG A 271 -7.75 -1.80 47.19
N PRO A 272 -8.02 -1.62 48.50
CA PRO A 272 -7.16 -2.10 49.56
C PRO A 272 -7.53 -3.53 49.96
N GLY A 273 -6.51 -4.34 50.25
CA GLY A 273 -6.66 -5.54 51.08
C GLY A 273 -6.47 -6.87 50.37
N VAL A 274 -5.21 -7.25 50.14
CA VAL A 274 -4.73 -8.64 50.26
C VAL A 274 -3.26 -8.57 50.73
N PRO A 275 -2.82 -9.28 51.78
CA PRO A 275 -1.44 -9.21 52.26
C PRO A 275 -0.50 -9.96 51.30
N ALA A 276 0.69 -9.40 51.08
CA ALA A 276 1.75 -10.02 50.29
C ALA A 276 2.29 -11.30 50.97
N PRO A 277 2.73 -12.33 50.21
CA PRO A 277 3.37 -13.50 50.79
C PRO A 277 4.77 -13.15 51.31
N ALA A 278 5.13 -13.73 52.45
CA ALA A 278 6.37 -13.48 53.16
C ALA A 278 7.60 -13.89 52.33
N GLY A 279 8.51 -12.94 52.10
CA GLY A 279 9.87 -13.22 51.66
C GLY A 279 10.75 -13.79 52.80
N PRO A 280 11.93 -14.36 52.49
CA PRO A 280 12.77 -15.04 53.47
C PRO A 280 13.32 -14.06 54.52
N GLN A 281 13.29 -14.49 55.78
CA GLN A 281 13.74 -13.72 56.93
C GLN A 281 15.26 -13.57 56.96
N VAL A 282 15.75 -12.36 57.20
CA VAL A 282 17.17 -12.04 57.44
C VAL A 282 17.48 -12.23 58.93
N PRO A 283 18.57 -12.92 59.32
CA PRO A 283 18.92 -13.14 60.73
C PRO A 283 19.27 -11.84 61.47
N PRO A 284 19.03 -11.76 62.80
CA PRO A 284 19.18 -10.55 63.57
C PRO A 284 20.62 -10.34 64.03
N ALA A 285 21.44 -9.73 63.18
CA ALA A 285 22.64 -9.01 63.59
C ALA A 285 22.83 -7.81 62.65
N LEU A 286 23.24 -6.65 63.20
CA LEU A 286 23.41 -5.34 62.53
C LEU A 286 22.17 -4.43 62.52
N ARG A 287 21.62 -4.15 63.71
CA ARG A 287 20.85 -2.92 63.95
C ARG A 287 21.79 -1.79 64.38
N SER A 288 22.60 -1.26 63.47
CA SER A 288 23.26 0.06 63.59
C SER A 288 24.29 0.27 62.49
N ALA A 289 23.87 0.68 61.29
CA ALA A 289 24.75 1.34 60.33
C ALA A 289 23.91 2.12 59.30
N SER A 290 24.43 3.28 58.89
CA SER A 290 23.73 4.29 58.09
C SER A 290 23.46 3.84 56.64
N ARG A 291 22.44 4.47 56.03
CA ARG A 291 21.90 4.22 54.66
C ARG A 291 22.91 4.43 53.51
N VAL A 292 24.17 4.72 53.80
CA VAL A 292 25.21 5.07 52.82
C VAL A 292 26.13 3.88 52.47
N GLU A 293 26.15 2.79 53.26
CA GLU A 293 27.00 1.62 52.98
C GLU A 293 26.33 0.51 52.15
N ALA A 294 25.00 0.40 52.15
CA ALA A 294 24.27 -0.62 51.38
C ALA A 294 24.34 -0.42 49.85
N LEU A 295 24.67 0.80 49.39
CA LEU A 295 24.74 1.15 47.96
C LEU A 295 26.10 0.84 47.31
N ARG A 296 27.13 0.47 48.08
CA ARG A 296 28.44 0.07 47.51
C ARG A 296 28.54 -1.42 47.17
N TYR A 297 27.63 -2.25 47.65
CA TYR A 297 27.67 -3.71 47.42
C TYR A 297 27.03 -4.16 46.09
N ALA A 298 26.29 -3.29 45.40
CA ALA A 298 25.55 -3.64 44.18
C ALA A 298 26.27 -3.32 42.85
N ARG A 299 27.57 -2.93 42.89
CA ARG A 299 28.34 -2.54 41.68
C ARG A 299 29.80 -3.05 41.69
N ALA A 300 29.99 -4.37 41.69
CA ALA A 300 31.29 -4.96 41.33
C ALA A 300 31.09 -6.00 40.20
N PRO A 301 31.86 -5.92 39.09
CA PRO A 301 31.90 -6.97 38.06
C PRO A 301 32.74 -8.17 38.56
N PRO A 302 32.55 -9.39 38.00
CA PRO A 302 33.24 -10.58 38.47
C PRO A 302 34.74 -10.50 38.13
N VAL A 303 35.58 -10.78 39.12
CA VAL A 303 37.03 -10.94 38.97
C VAL A 303 37.32 -12.42 38.78
N ASP A 304 38.05 -12.71 37.71
CA ASP A 304 38.67 -13.98 37.38
C ASP A 304 39.88 -14.21 38.30
N SER A 305 40.00 -15.39 38.91
CA SER A 305 41.24 -15.85 39.55
C SER A 305 41.21 -17.36 39.70
N GLY A 306 41.96 -18.04 38.83
CA GLY A 306 42.23 -19.46 38.92
C GLY A 306 43.16 -19.84 40.07
N THR A 307 43.17 -21.14 40.36
CA THR A 307 44.31 -21.84 40.99
C THR A 307 44.35 -23.27 40.42
N GLU A 308 45.55 -23.65 39.97
CA GLU A 308 45.98 -24.86 39.25
C GLU A 308 45.98 -26.15 40.14
N PRO A 309 46.78 -27.20 39.83
CA PRO A 309 46.54 -28.26 38.84
C PRO A 309 46.52 -29.65 39.52
N HIS A 310 46.11 -30.70 38.79
CA HIS A 310 46.82 -31.99 38.70
C HIS A 310 45.99 -33.08 37.98
N SER A 311 46.62 -33.62 36.93
CA SER A 311 46.75 -35.05 36.64
C SER A 311 45.61 -35.86 35.97
N ILE A 312 45.95 -36.31 34.75
CA ILE A 312 45.72 -37.64 34.15
C ILE A 312 44.30 -37.89 33.58
N ASN A 313 44.15 -38.01 32.25
CA ASN A 313 44.31 -39.29 31.54
C ASN A 313 44.21 -39.16 30.00
N GLN A 314 44.70 -40.20 29.34
CA GLN A 314 45.02 -40.43 27.94
C GLN A 314 43.83 -40.61 26.97
N GLY A 315 44.14 -40.53 25.67
CA GLY A 315 43.42 -41.15 24.55
C GLY A 315 43.11 -40.13 23.44
N GLY A 316 43.89 -40.02 22.35
CA GLY A 316 43.75 -40.85 21.13
C GLY A 316 42.53 -40.38 20.29
N GLN A 317 42.51 -40.28 18.97
CA GLN A 317 43.41 -40.63 17.87
C GLN A 317 42.66 -40.14 16.59
N PHE A 318 43.41 -39.75 15.55
CA PHE A 318 43.00 -39.50 14.14
C PHE A 318 42.18 -38.24 13.80
#